data_AF-A0A2N0QZN6-F1
#
_entry.id   AF-A0A2N0QZN6-F1
#
_cell.length_a   1.000
_cell.length_b   1.000
_cell.length_c   1.000
_cell.angle_alpha   90.00
_cell.angle_beta   90.00
_cell.angle_gamma   90.00
#
_symmetry.space_group_name_H-M   'P 1'
#
loop_
_entity.id
_entity.type
_entity.pdbx_description
1 polymer ?
#
loop_
_entity_poly.entity_id
_entity_poly.type
_entity_poly.pdbx_seq_one_letter_code
_entity_poly.pdbx_strand_id
1 'polypeptide(L)'
;KQCKSQLTELEEKIDHIQSQKFSWEGQLQRCQEEIIRYERLLQQLSDQKSDRLKIFGQAIPDVLSAINRERRWHRKPVGPFGLFIKLLKPEWSETLESVIGNTLSTFAVNNHNDQRLLADIMKRYKCDSPIIVGEDDRFDYTIGEPDERFLTILRSLRIENENVKRRLINNNRIESIILVENRAEADKIMYNNGKGFPRNVEGCYTIDGYKVGHK
;
A
#
# COMPACT_ATOMS: atom_id res chain seq x y z
N LYS A 1 -16.03 -60.40 50.66
CA LYS A 1 -17.10 -59.61 49.96
C LYS A 1 -16.65 -58.17 49.71
N GLN A 2 -16.12 -57.47 50.71
CA GLN A 2 -15.65 -56.07 50.59
C GLN A 2 -14.52 -55.86 49.56
N CYS A 3 -13.52 -56.76 49.51
CA CYS A 3 -12.42 -56.68 48.55
C CYS A 3 -12.86 -56.86 47.08
N LYS A 4 -13.91 -57.66 46.81
CA LYS A 4 -14.47 -57.83 45.46
C LYS A 4 -15.18 -56.57 44.98
N SER A 5 -15.94 -55.93 45.85
CA SER A 5 -16.63 -54.66 45.55
C SER A 5 -15.65 -53.52 45.28
N GLN A 6 -14.55 -53.45 46.03
CA GLN A 6 -13.49 -52.46 45.80
C GLN A 6 -12.76 -52.69 44.46
N LEU A 7 -12.59 -53.96 44.05
CA LEU A 7 -11.98 -54.29 42.76
C LEU A 7 -12.84 -53.81 41.59
N THR A 8 -14.15 -54.05 41.65
CA THR A 8 -15.11 -53.62 40.62
C THR A 8 -15.19 -52.10 40.51
N GLU A 9 -15.18 -51.39 41.64
CA GLU A 9 -15.19 -49.92 41.66
C GLU A 9 -13.90 -49.30 41.08
N LEU A 10 -12.76 -49.98 41.23
CA LEU A 10 -11.50 -49.58 40.61
C LEU A 10 -11.49 -49.86 39.10
N GLU A 11 -12.05 -50.97 38.66
CA GLU A 11 -12.21 -51.30 37.23
C GLU A 11 -13.08 -50.26 36.51
N GLU A 12 -14.23 -49.88 37.08
CA GLU A 12 -15.10 -48.83 36.52
C GLU A 12 -14.38 -47.46 36.44
N LYS A 13 -13.56 -47.12 37.43
CA LYS A 13 -12.74 -45.89 37.42
C LYS A 13 -11.67 -45.93 36.33
N ILE A 14 -11.03 -47.07 36.11
CA ILE A 14 -10.04 -47.26 35.04
C ILE A 14 -10.71 -47.06 33.68
N ASP A 15 -11.86 -47.70 33.44
CA ASP A 15 -12.60 -47.58 32.18
C ASP A 15 -13.07 -46.14 31.94
N HIS A 16 -13.54 -45.46 32.99
CA HIS A 16 -13.93 -44.05 32.90
C HIS A 16 -12.75 -43.15 32.53
N ILE A 17 -11.60 -43.33 33.19
CA ILE A 17 -10.38 -42.56 32.90
C ILE A 17 -9.87 -42.86 31.47
N GLN A 18 -9.94 -44.11 31.02
CA GLN A 18 -9.56 -44.49 29.65
C GLN A 18 -10.47 -43.83 28.60
N SER A 19 -11.78 -43.82 28.83
CA SER A 19 -12.74 -43.15 27.94
C SER A 19 -12.49 -41.63 27.89
N GLN A 20 -12.24 -41.00 29.05
CA GLN A 20 -11.88 -39.58 29.11
C GLN A 20 -10.57 -39.31 28.37
N LYS A 21 -9.53 -40.13 28.59
CA LYS A 21 -8.25 -40.01 27.88
C LYS A 21 -8.43 -40.06 26.37
N PHE A 22 -9.21 -41.01 25.87
CA PHE A 22 -9.50 -41.14 24.44
C PHE A 22 -10.22 -39.89 23.88
N SER A 23 -11.20 -39.35 24.62
CA SER A 23 -11.87 -38.10 24.26
C SER A 23 -10.89 -36.92 24.20
N TRP A 24 -10.01 -36.78 25.20
CA TRP A 24 -9.00 -35.73 25.24
C TRP A 24 -7.97 -35.85 24.12
N GLU A 25 -7.53 -37.07 23.80
CA GLU A 25 -6.64 -37.33 22.65
C GLU A 25 -7.31 -36.92 21.32
N GLY A 26 -8.60 -37.24 21.15
CA GLY A 26 -9.37 -36.82 19.98
C GLY A 26 -9.63 -35.30 19.92
N GLN A 27 -9.66 -34.60 21.06
CA GLN A 27 -9.71 -33.13 21.09
C GLN A 27 -8.34 -32.53 20.76
N LEU A 28 -7.27 -33.07 21.33
CA LEU A 28 -5.90 -32.64 21.07
C LEU A 28 -5.55 -32.77 19.59
N GLN A 29 -5.91 -33.89 18.96
CA GLN A 29 -5.70 -34.11 17.53
C GLN A 29 -6.45 -33.08 16.69
N ARG A 30 -7.72 -32.79 17.01
CA ARG A 30 -8.50 -31.76 16.31
C ARG A 30 -7.87 -30.37 16.44
N CYS A 31 -7.45 -29.98 17.65
CA CYS A 31 -6.77 -28.71 17.85
C CYS A 31 -5.44 -28.63 17.07
N GLN A 32 -4.68 -29.73 17.01
CA GLN A 32 -3.44 -29.79 16.21
C GLN A 32 -3.73 -29.62 14.71
N GLU A 33 -4.76 -30.28 14.19
CA GLU A 33 -5.19 -30.13 12.79
C GLU A 33 -5.65 -28.69 12.49
N GLU A 34 -6.35 -28.05 13.43
CA GLU A 34 -6.74 -26.63 13.31
C GLU A 34 -5.54 -25.69 13.31
N ILE A 35 -4.56 -25.90 14.20
CA ILE A 35 -3.31 -25.11 14.23
C ILE A 35 -2.62 -25.19 12.86
N ILE A 36 -2.41 -26.39 12.33
CA ILE A 36 -1.78 -26.59 11.02
C ILE A 36 -2.58 -25.86 9.91
N ARG A 37 -3.91 -25.90 9.97
CA ARG A 37 -4.77 -25.21 9.01
C ARG A 37 -4.60 -23.69 9.09
N TYR A 38 -4.58 -23.12 10.29
CA TYR A 38 -4.40 -21.68 10.49
C TYR A 38 -2.99 -21.21 10.10
N GLU A 39 -1.96 -21.99 10.40
CA GLU A 39 -0.59 -21.72 9.96
C GLU A 39 -0.48 -21.66 8.43
N ARG A 40 -1.11 -22.61 7.72
CA ARG A 40 -1.18 -22.59 6.25
C ARG A 40 -1.91 -21.35 5.73
N LEU A 41 -3.02 -20.97 6.35
CA LEU A 41 -3.77 -19.78 5.96
C LEU A 41 -2.94 -18.50 6.16
N LEU A 42 -2.24 -18.39 7.28
CA LEU A 42 -1.34 -17.26 7.55
C LEU A 42 -0.23 -17.17 6.52
N GLN A 43 0.37 -18.31 6.14
CA GLN A 43 1.40 -18.36 5.12
C GLN A 43 0.85 -17.89 3.76
N GLN A 44 -0.30 -18.40 3.33
CA GLN A 44 -0.93 -18.00 2.07
C GLN A 44 -1.24 -16.50 2.02
N LEU A 45 -1.75 -15.92 3.11
CA LEU A 45 -2.03 -14.49 3.20
C LEU A 45 -0.73 -13.65 3.16
N SER A 46 0.32 -14.13 3.82
CA SER A 46 1.64 -13.49 3.79
C SER A 46 2.24 -13.48 2.38
N ASP A 47 2.13 -14.59 1.65
CA ASP A 47 2.65 -14.73 0.30
C ASP A 47 1.89 -13.83 -0.69
N GLN A 48 0.56 -13.81 -0.62
CA GLN A 48 -0.27 -12.90 -1.43
C GLN A 48 0.09 -11.42 -1.18
N LYS A 49 0.30 -11.05 0.10
CA LYS A 49 0.74 -9.70 0.45
C LYS A 49 2.11 -9.40 -0.14
N SER A 50 3.06 -10.32 -0.03
CA SER A 50 4.41 -10.19 -0.59
C SER A 50 4.37 -9.98 -2.11
N ASP A 51 3.58 -10.77 -2.83
CA ASP A 51 3.48 -10.67 -4.28
C ASP A 51 2.87 -9.33 -4.73
N ARG A 52 1.86 -8.83 -4.01
CA ARG A 52 1.33 -7.49 -4.28
C ARG A 52 2.37 -6.39 -4.02
N LEU A 53 3.27 -6.55 -3.06
CA LEU A 53 4.31 -5.56 -2.77
C LEU A 53 5.41 -5.54 -3.86
N LYS A 54 5.67 -6.69 -4.49
CA LYS A 54 6.70 -6.82 -5.54
C LYS A 54 6.40 -5.99 -6.79
N ILE A 55 5.14 -5.57 -7.02
CA ILE A 55 4.78 -4.68 -8.13
C ILE A 55 5.52 -3.32 -8.04
N PHE A 56 5.92 -2.90 -6.84
CA PHE A 56 6.69 -1.68 -6.61
C PHE A 56 8.21 -1.92 -6.60
N GLY A 57 8.64 -3.17 -6.80
CA GLY A 57 10.03 -3.59 -6.80
C GLY A 57 10.25 -4.91 -6.05
N GLN A 58 11.11 -5.78 -6.58
CA GLN A 58 11.35 -7.13 -6.02
C GLN A 58 11.85 -7.10 -4.56
N ALA A 59 12.64 -6.09 -4.19
CA ALA A 59 13.21 -5.94 -2.85
C ALA A 59 12.25 -5.28 -1.82
N ILE A 60 11.09 -4.77 -2.25
CA ILE A 60 10.17 -3.99 -1.39
C ILE A 60 9.67 -4.78 -0.16
N PRO A 61 9.26 -6.07 -0.26
CA PRO A 61 8.84 -6.83 0.92
C PRO A 61 9.92 -6.89 2.00
N ASP A 62 11.17 -7.12 1.60
CA ASP A 62 12.31 -7.23 2.53
C ASP A 62 12.68 -5.87 3.12
N VAL A 63 12.65 -4.81 2.32
CA VAL A 63 12.86 -3.43 2.79
C VAL A 63 11.79 -3.05 3.82
N LEU A 64 10.51 -3.34 3.58
CA LEU A 64 9.44 -3.08 4.55
C LEU A 64 9.61 -3.88 5.85
N SER A 65 10.07 -5.13 5.76
CA SER A 65 10.41 -5.94 6.93
C SER A 65 11.56 -5.31 7.73
N ALA A 66 12.62 -4.86 7.04
CA ALA A 66 13.75 -4.19 7.67
C ALA A 66 13.38 -2.85 8.31
N ILE A 67 12.57 -2.02 7.64
CA ILE A 67 12.04 -0.77 8.19
C ILE A 67 11.27 -1.03 9.49
N ASN A 68 10.44 -2.08 9.53
CA ASN A 68 9.64 -2.41 10.71
C ASN A 68 10.47 -2.94 11.89
N ARG A 69 11.59 -3.61 11.62
CA ARG A 69 12.52 -4.13 12.65
C ARG A 69 13.45 -3.06 13.21
N GLU A 70 13.77 -2.04 12.42
CA GLU A 70 14.61 -0.92 12.84
C GLU A 70 13.91 -0.05 13.90
N ARG A 71 14.64 0.31 14.96
CA ARG A 71 14.12 1.03 16.14
C ARG A 71 14.65 2.45 16.26
N ARG A 72 15.66 2.83 15.47
CA ARG A 72 16.34 4.14 15.53
C ARG A 72 15.60 5.26 14.78
N TRP A 73 14.42 4.98 14.22
CA TRP A 73 13.61 5.99 13.54
C TRP A 73 13.19 7.10 14.51
N HIS A 74 13.40 8.35 14.12
CA HIS A 74 12.69 9.46 14.78
C HIS A 74 11.21 9.38 14.39
N ARG A 75 10.96 9.19 13.10
CA ARG A 75 9.64 8.87 12.57
C ARG A 75 9.76 7.83 11.47
N LYS A 76 8.92 6.79 11.55
CA LYS A 76 8.96 5.70 10.57
C LYS A 76 8.67 6.21 9.16
N PRO A 77 9.43 5.77 8.15
CA PRO A 77 9.16 6.08 6.76
C PRO A 77 7.75 5.66 6.33
N VAL A 78 7.15 6.43 5.43
CA VAL A 78 5.85 6.14 4.81
C VAL A 78 6.07 5.77 3.35
N GLY A 79 5.79 4.53 2.97
CA GLY A 79 5.90 4.09 1.59
C GLY A 79 5.84 2.57 1.41
N PRO A 80 5.97 2.08 0.17
CA PRO A 80 5.97 2.88 -1.05
C PRO A 80 4.61 3.56 -1.29
N PHE A 81 4.60 4.72 -1.95
CA PHE A 81 3.39 5.55 -2.10
C PHE A 81 2.21 4.80 -2.72
N GLY A 82 2.48 3.91 -3.68
CA GLY A 82 1.45 3.11 -4.36
C GLY A 82 0.61 2.22 -3.44
N LEU A 83 1.06 1.93 -2.20
CA LEU A 83 0.21 1.21 -1.22
C LEU A 83 -1.01 2.00 -0.76
N PHE A 84 -0.94 3.32 -0.85
CA PHE A 84 -1.96 4.23 -0.33
C PHE A 84 -2.86 4.78 -1.43
N ILE A 85 -2.64 4.38 -2.69
CA ILE A 85 -3.30 4.93 -3.86
C ILE A 85 -4.19 3.85 -4.48
N LYS A 86 -5.42 4.23 -4.85
CA LYS A 86 -6.35 3.40 -5.58
C LYS A 86 -6.89 4.18 -6.77
N LEU A 87 -6.82 3.60 -7.96
CA LEU A 87 -7.39 4.18 -9.17
C LEU A 87 -8.92 4.11 -9.11
N LEU A 88 -9.60 5.25 -9.29
CA LEU A 88 -11.07 5.31 -9.35
C LEU A 88 -11.60 5.12 -10.77
N LYS A 89 -10.79 5.44 -11.77
CA LYS A 89 -11.14 5.42 -13.19
C LYS A 89 -10.15 4.53 -13.96
N PRO A 90 -10.42 3.21 -14.07
CA PRO A 90 -9.51 2.24 -14.68
C PRO A 90 -9.08 2.57 -16.09
N GLU A 91 -9.92 3.29 -16.85
CA GLU A 91 -9.63 3.74 -18.21
C GLU A 91 -8.39 4.64 -18.31
N TRP A 92 -7.93 5.22 -17.20
CA TRP A 92 -6.72 6.05 -17.13
C TRP A 92 -5.47 5.30 -16.65
N SER A 93 -5.52 3.97 -16.49
CA SER A 93 -4.43 3.21 -15.87
C SER A 93 -3.10 3.39 -16.59
N GLU A 94 -3.10 3.31 -17.92
CA GLU A 94 -1.89 3.43 -18.74
C GLU A 94 -1.31 4.84 -18.70
N THR A 95 -2.17 5.86 -18.82
CA THR A 95 -1.78 7.27 -18.68
C THR A 95 -1.13 7.50 -17.32
N LEU A 96 -1.78 7.09 -16.23
CA LEU A 96 -1.26 7.36 -14.89
C LEU A 96 0.00 6.56 -14.57
N GLU A 97 0.13 5.34 -15.08
CA GLU A 97 1.37 4.57 -14.97
C GLU A 97 2.53 5.33 -15.63
N SER A 98 2.32 5.95 -16.80
CA SER A 98 3.35 6.74 -17.46
C SER A 98 3.71 8.04 -16.73
N VAL A 99 2.73 8.68 -16.07
CA VAL A 99 2.93 10.00 -15.42
C VAL A 99 3.48 9.87 -14.00
N ILE A 100 2.93 8.96 -13.19
CA ILE A 100 3.26 8.83 -11.77
C ILE A 100 3.84 7.45 -11.39
N GLY A 101 4.00 6.51 -12.32
CA GLY A 101 4.51 5.16 -12.07
C GLY A 101 5.85 5.15 -11.32
N ASN A 102 6.79 6.00 -11.75
CA ASN A 102 8.10 6.16 -11.09
C ASN A 102 7.98 6.66 -9.64
N THR A 103 6.90 7.36 -9.31
CA THR A 103 6.65 7.86 -7.95
C THR A 103 5.97 6.81 -7.06
N LEU A 104 5.31 5.80 -7.63
CA LEU A 104 4.58 4.79 -6.85
C LEU A 104 5.50 3.99 -5.91
N SER A 105 6.76 3.77 -6.30
CA SER A 105 7.76 3.06 -5.48
C SER A 105 8.47 3.95 -4.44
N THR A 106 8.11 5.23 -4.35
CA THR A 106 8.78 6.24 -3.49
C THR A 106 8.40 6.10 -2.02
N PHE A 107 9.35 6.41 -1.14
CA PHE A 107 9.16 6.51 0.31
C PHE A 107 9.31 7.96 0.78
N ALA A 108 8.58 8.32 1.83
CA ALA A 108 8.72 9.61 2.51
C ALA A 108 9.31 9.45 3.91
N VAL A 109 10.19 10.38 4.28
CA VAL A 109 10.75 10.54 5.64
C VAL A 109 10.67 12.00 6.07
N ASN A 110 10.71 12.24 7.38
CA ASN A 110 10.51 13.59 7.92
C ASN A 110 11.79 14.39 8.17
N ASN A 111 12.97 13.76 8.12
CA ASN A 111 14.23 14.42 8.38
C ASN A 111 15.40 13.68 7.67
N HIS A 112 16.55 14.35 7.60
CA HIS A 112 17.75 13.82 6.95
C HIS A 112 18.40 12.64 7.70
N ASN A 113 18.20 12.49 9.01
CA ASN A 113 18.74 11.35 9.76
C ASN A 113 18.01 10.07 9.36
N ASP A 114 16.67 10.11 9.33
CA ASP A 114 15.83 9.00 8.87
C ASP A 114 16.06 8.75 7.36
N GLN A 115 16.31 9.79 6.55
CA GLN A 115 16.71 9.61 5.15
C GLN A 115 17.97 8.75 5.01
N ARG A 116 19.03 9.05 5.76
CA ARG A 116 20.28 8.28 5.73
C ARG A 116 20.06 6.84 6.19
N LEU A 117 19.31 6.66 7.29
CA LEU A 117 18.99 5.33 7.81
C LEU A 117 18.20 4.48 6.80
N LEU A 118 17.23 5.09 6.11
CA LEU A 118 16.46 4.42 5.06
C LEU A 118 17.32 4.10 3.84
N ALA A 119 18.16 5.03 3.40
CA ALA A 119 19.08 4.81 2.30
C ALA A 119 20.05 3.65 2.59
N ASP A 120 20.56 3.54 3.82
CA ASP A 120 21.40 2.42 4.24
C ASP A 120 20.66 1.08 4.21
N ILE A 121 19.38 1.06 4.64
CA ILE A 121 18.53 -0.13 4.52
C ILE A 121 18.37 -0.49 3.04
N MET A 122 17.91 0.45 2.22
CA MET A 122 17.68 0.24 0.78
C MET A 122 18.93 -0.29 0.07
N LYS A 123 20.10 0.28 0.37
CA LYS A 123 21.39 -0.18 -0.16
C LYS A 123 21.70 -1.63 0.19
N ARG A 124 21.43 -2.07 1.44
CA ARG A 124 21.63 -3.47 1.85
C ARG A 124 20.76 -4.46 1.07
N TYR A 125 19.56 -4.04 0.68
CA TYR A 125 18.60 -4.86 -0.06
C TYR A 125 18.62 -4.61 -1.58
N LYS A 126 19.57 -3.81 -2.09
CA LYS A 126 19.66 -3.45 -3.52
C LYS A 126 18.34 -2.87 -4.05
N CYS A 127 17.74 -1.98 -3.28
CA CYS A 127 16.52 -1.28 -3.63
C CYS A 127 16.86 0.17 -4.01
N ASP A 128 16.47 0.58 -5.22
CA ASP A 128 16.75 1.93 -5.75
C ASP A 128 15.50 2.84 -5.70
N SER A 129 14.58 2.57 -4.76
CA SER A 129 13.38 3.37 -4.58
C SER A 129 13.70 4.82 -4.18
N PRO A 130 13.04 5.82 -4.77
CA PRO A 130 13.24 7.21 -4.38
C PRO A 130 12.86 7.46 -2.92
N ILE A 131 13.56 8.41 -2.26
CA ILE A 131 13.24 8.88 -0.92
C ILE A 131 12.99 10.38 -0.97
N ILE A 132 11.79 10.80 -0.57
CA ILE A 132 11.43 12.21 -0.41
C ILE A 132 11.56 12.60 1.07
N VAL A 133 12.26 13.69 1.33
CA VAL A 133 12.39 14.26 2.67
C VAL A 133 11.47 15.46 2.81
N GLY A 134 10.74 15.54 3.91
CA GLY A 134 10.12 16.79 4.33
C GLY A 134 9.16 16.62 5.49
N GLU A 135 8.68 17.74 6.02
CA GLU A 135 7.70 17.73 7.10
C GLU A 135 6.28 17.45 6.58
N ASP A 136 5.45 16.88 7.44
CA ASP A 136 4.04 16.66 7.14
C ASP A 136 3.32 18.02 7.18
N ASP A 137 3.37 18.72 6.07
CA ASP A 137 2.65 19.97 5.91
C ASP A 137 1.19 19.67 5.52
N ARG A 138 0.25 20.27 6.24
CA ARG A 138 -1.19 20.21 5.95
C ARG A 138 -1.65 21.51 5.28
N PHE A 139 -1.04 21.84 4.14
CA PHE A 139 -1.49 22.96 3.34
C PHE A 139 -2.82 22.66 2.64
N ASP A 140 -3.54 23.75 2.33
CA ASP A 140 -4.73 23.73 1.49
C ASP A 140 -4.31 23.80 0.02
N TYR A 141 -4.59 22.73 -0.71
CA TYR A 141 -4.30 22.62 -2.14
C TYR A 141 -5.49 23.00 -3.03
N THR A 142 -6.67 23.24 -2.46
CA THR A 142 -7.91 23.49 -3.24
C THR A 142 -7.81 24.76 -4.08
N ILE A 143 -7.06 25.77 -3.61
CA ILE A 143 -6.78 27.00 -4.34
C ILE A 143 -5.97 26.73 -5.62
N GLY A 144 -5.19 25.65 -5.64
CA GLY A 144 -4.39 25.19 -6.77
C GLY A 144 -5.14 24.25 -7.72
N GLU A 145 -6.38 23.86 -7.42
CA GLU A 145 -7.18 23.04 -8.32
C GLU A 145 -7.79 23.88 -9.45
N PRO A 146 -7.93 23.30 -10.67
CA PRO A 146 -8.68 23.91 -11.74
C PRO A 146 -10.19 23.75 -11.52
N ASP A 147 -10.96 24.38 -12.40
CA ASP A 147 -12.43 24.27 -12.44
C ASP A 147 -12.91 22.82 -12.31
N GLU A 148 -14.02 22.60 -11.59
CA GLU A 148 -14.57 21.26 -11.30
C GLU A 148 -14.91 20.46 -12.56
N ARG A 149 -15.17 21.13 -13.69
CA ARG A 149 -15.42 20.46 -14.97
C ARG A 149 -14.24 19.63 -15.47
N PHE A 150 -13.02 19.91 -15.00
CA PHE A 150 -11.83 19.17 -15.41
C PHE A 150 -11.57 17.98 -14.49
N LEU A 151 -11.43 16.80 -15.08
CA LEU A 151 -10.88 15.67 -14.36
C LEU A 151 -9.38 15.89 -14.18
N THR A 152 -8.87 15.83 -12.95
CA THR A 152 -7.44 15.89 -12.63
C THR A 152 -6.92 14.52 -12.22
N ILE A 153 -5.60 14.34 -12.21
CA ILE A 153 -4.99 13.11 -11.65
C ILE A 153 -5.41 12.93 -10.19
N LEU A 154 -5.43 14.00 -9.39
CA LEU A 154 -5.89 13.93 -8.00
C LEU A 154 -7.33 13.44 -7.91
N ARG A 155 -8.23 13.94 -8.77
CA ARG A 155 -9.66 13.58 -8.78
C ARG A 155 -9.91 12.16 -9.34
N SER A 156 -8.98 11.59 -10.11
CA SER A 156 -9.09 10.21 -10.61
C SER A 156 -8.55 9.15 -9.63
N LEU A 157 -8.02 9.57 -8.47
CA LEU A 157 -7.40 8.70 -7.47
C LEU A 157 -8.10 8.82 -6.11
N ARG A 158 -8.18 7.69 -5.39
CA ARG A 158 -8.43 7.67 -3.94
C ARG A 158 -7.11 7.45 -3.22
N ILE A 159 -6.69 8.43 -2.44
CA ILE A 159 -5.44 8.39 -1.67
C ILE A 159 -5.78 8.40 -0.18
N GLU A 160 -5.47 7.30 0.51
CA GLU A 160 -5.87 7.08 1.91
C GLU A 160 -4.96 7.81 2.91
N ASN A 161 -3.70 8.05 2.55
CA ASN A 161 -2.74 8.73 3.40
C ASN A 161 -2.57 10.19 2.96
N GLU A 162 -2.96 11.11 3.84
CA GLU A 162 -2.92 12.57 3.59
C GLU A 162 -1.51 13.13 3.35
N ASN A 163 -0.48 12.53 3.96
CA ASN A 163 0.90 12.93 3.71
C ASN A 163 1.35 12.48 2.32
N VAL A 164 1.03 11.25 1.94
CA VAL A 164 1.32 10.74 0.58
C VAL A 164 0.61 11.60 -0.46
N LYS A 165 -0.66 11.94 -0.24
CA LYS A 165 -1.44 12.84 -1.11
C LYS A 165 -0.73 14.18 -1.31
N ARG A 166 -0.35 14.85 -0.21
CA ARG A 166 0.33 16.16 -0.28
C ARG A 166 1.73 16.08 -0.87
N ARG A 167 2.44 14.97 -0.67
CA ARG A 167 3.73 14.73 -1.35
C ARG A 167 3.56 14.58 -2.85
N LEU A 168 2.53 13.87 -3.32
CA LEU A 168 2.23 13.75 -4.74
C LEU A 168 1.84 15.11 -5.34
N ILE A 169 1.06 15.91 -4.62
CA ILE A 169 0.73 17.29 -5.03
C ILE A 169 2.01 18.12 -5.20
N ASN A 170 2.90 18.11 -4.19
CA ASN A 170 4.13 18.92 -4.25
C ASN A 170 5.12 18.47 -5.33
N ASN A 171 5.27 17.16 -5.57
CA ASN A 171 6.29 16.63 -6.48
C ASN A 171 5.78 16.39 -7.90
N ASN A 172 4.50 16.05 -8.05
CA ASN A 172 3.90 15.63 -9.32
C ASN A 172 2.77 16.54 -9.78
N ARG A 173 2.34 17.53 -8.98
CA ARG A 173 1.30 18.49 -9.36
C ARG A 173 -0.02 17.83 -9.79
N ILE A 174 -0.36 16.71 -9.14
CA ILE A 174 -1.51 15.87 -9.52
C ILE A 174 -2.85 16.61 -9.43
N GLU A 175 -2.93 17.69 -8.65
CA GLU A 175 -4.08 18.57 -8.51
C GLU A 175 -4.32 19.48 -9.73
N SER A 176 -3.27 19.79 -10.49
CA SER A 176 -3.29 20.76 -11.59
C SER A 176 -3.03 20.13 -12.97
N ILE A 177 -2.76 18.83 -13.03
CA ILE A 177 -2.69 18.05 -14.27
C ILE A 177 -4.07 17.49 -14.61
N ILE A 178 -4.61 17.89 -15.76
CA ILE A 178 -5.92 17.45 -16.25
C ILE A 178 -5.81 16.23 -17.18
N LEU A 179 -6.90 15.46 -17.23
CA LEU A 179 -7.09 14.25 -18.02
C LEU A 179 -8.23 14.49 -19.01
N VAL A 180 -7.95 14.36 -20.31
CA VAL A 180 -8.91 14.63 -21.40
C VAL A 180 -8.87 13.50 -22.41
N GLU A 181 -10.00 12.87 -22.73
CA GLU A 181 -10.00 11.64 -23.54
C GLU A 181 -9.40 11.85 -24.94
N ASN A 182 -9.81 12.92 -25.62
CA ASN A 182 -9.45 13.18 -27.01
C ASN A 182 -8.39 14.29 -27.14
N ARG A 183 -7.36 14.03 -27.95
CA ARG A 183 -6.30 15.00 -28.25
C ARG A 183 -6.79 16.33 -28.83
N ALA A 184 -7.72 16.31 -29.78
CA ALA A 184 -8.23 17.54 -30.39
C ALA A 184 -8.97 18.42 -29.36
N GLU A 185 -9.66 17.80 -28.42
CA GLU A 185 -10.29 18.50 -27.30
C GLU A 185 -9.25 19.05 -26.33
N ALA A 186 -8.25 18.24 -25.97
CA ALA A 186 -7.15 18.64 -25.11
C ALA A 186 -6.39 19.86 -25.69
N ASP A 187 -6.08 19.84 -26.99
CA ASP A 187 -5.44 20.95 -27.70
C ASP A 187 -6.29 22.23 -27.61
N LYS A 188 -7.61 22.11 -27.83
CA LYS A 188 -8.54 23.23 -27.73
C LYS A 188 -8.60 23.80 -26.30
N ILE A 189 -8.66 22.93 -25.29
CA ILE A 189 -8.67 23.32 -23.88
C ILE A 189 -7.37 24.04 -23.51
N MET A 190 -6.22 23.47 -23.89
CA MET A 190 -4.91 24.01 -23.54
C MET A 190 -4.59 25.30 -24.29
N TYR A 191 -5.06 25.45 -25.53
CA TYR A 191 -4.99 26.71 -26.28
C TYR A 191 -5.82 27.83 -25.66
N ASN A 192 -6.98 27.49 -25.06
CA ASN A 192 -7.85 28.41 -24.32
C ASN A 192 -8.11 29.74 -25.06
N ASN A 193 -8.43 29.65 -26.36
CA ASN A 193 -8.65 30.80 -27.25
C ASN A 193 -7.49 31.80 -27.28
N GLY A 194 -6.24 31.33 -27.20
CA GLY A 194 -5.04 32.16 -27.26
C GLY A 194 -4.74 32.92 -25.97
N LYS A 195 -5.49 32.68 -24.89
CA LYS A 195 -5.29 33.33 -23.58
C LYS A 195 -4.26 32.59 -22.69
N GLY A 196 -3.56 31.60 -23.25
CA GLY A 196 -2.68 30.68 -22.52
C GLY A 196 -3.48 29.65 -21.71
N PHE A 197 -2.78 28.71 -21.08
CA PHE A 197 -3.42 27.58 -20.37
C PHE A 197 -4.54 28.02 -19.40
N PRO A 198 -5.59 27.19 -19.21
CA PRO A 198 -6.63 27.48 -18.24
C PRO A 198 -6.07 27.74 -16.83
N ARG A 199 -6.84 28.49 -16.03
CA ARG A 199 -6.47 28.77 -14.63
C ARG A 199 -6.20 27.46 -13.90
N ASN A 200 -5.08 27.42 -13.17
CA ASN A 200 -4.65 26.27 -12.36
C ASN A 200 -4.50 24.95 -13.12
N VAL A 201 -4.37 25.00 -14.45
CA VAL A 201 -3.94 23.84 -15.25
C VAL A 201 -2.46 24.01 -15.56
N GLU A 202 -1.65 23.05 -15.12
CA GLU A 202 -0.21 22.99 -15.39
C GLU A 202 0.14 21.99 -16.49
N GLY A 203 -0.68 20.96 -16.68
CA GLY A 203 -0.47 19.98 -17.73
C GLY A 203 -1.75 19.27 -18.14
N CYS A 204 -1.70 18.62 -19.30
CA CYS A 204 -2.82 17.84 -19.84
C CYS A 204 -2.28 16.56 -20.47
N TYR A 205 -2.91 15.44 -20.12
CA TYR A 205 -2.65 14.14 -20.72
C TYR A 205 -3.92 13.54 -21.31
N THR A 206 -3.76 12.83 -22.41
CA THR A 206 -4.82 12.05 -23.05
C THR A 206 -4.81 10.60 -22.60
N ILE A 207 -5.90 9.89 -22.88
CA ILE A 207 -6.10 8.51 -22.42
C ILE A 207 -5.04 7.54 -22.97
N ASP A 208 -4.49 7.82 -24.15
CA ASP A 208 -3.37 7.12 -24.78
C ASP A 208 -1.99 7.53 -24.24
N GLY A 209 -1.95 8.34 -23.18
CA GLY A 209 -0.69 8.74 -22.53
C GLY A 209 0.01 9.94 -23.18
N TYR A 210 -0.58 10.57 -24.21
CA TYR A 210 0.07 11.69 -24.88
C TYR A 210 0.00 12.98 -24.04
N LYS A 211 1.15 13.66 -23.91
CA LYS A 211 1.27 14.94 -23.22
C LYS A 211 0.97 16.08 -24.19
N VAL A 212 -0.16 16.75 -24.02
CA VAL A 212 -0.64 17.78 -24.95
C VAL A 212 -0.08 19.17 -24.63
N GLY A 213 0.15 19.45 -23.36
CA GLY A 213 0.76 20.72 -22.95
C GLY A 213 1.27 20.67 -21.51
N HIS A 214 2.26 21.50 -21.22
CA HIS A 214 2.84 21.67 -19.90
C HIS A 214 3.36 23.10 -19.73
N LYS A 215 3.16 23.69 -18.56
CA LYS A 215 3.81 24.95 -18.17
C LYS A 215 5.27 24.78 -17.80
#